data_AF-A0A967I0R2-F1
#
_entry.id   AF-A0A967I0R2-F1
#
_cell.length_a   1.000
_cell.length_b   1.000
_cell.length_c   1.000
_cell.angle_alpha   90.00
_cell.angle_beta   90.00
_cell.angle_gamma   90.00
#
_symmetry.space_group_name_H-M   'P 1'
#
loop_
_entity.id
_entity.type
_entity.pdbx_description
1 polymer ?
#
loop_
_entity_poly.entity_id
_entity_poly.type
_entity_poly.pdbx_seq_one_letter_code
_entity_poly.pdbx_strand_id
1 'polypeptide(L)'
;MSAKKGTIALMGSGELTATMVEVHKELLAGLAGPPHAIFLDTPAGFQLNVDHLSERATEYFRQHVQQEMSIVSFKSKEMCTQLEAEQAFHAMREANFFLVGPGSPSYAVRQWQQTPIPEILTKQVEDGGCLVAASAAALTVGRFTLPVYEIYKVGEELHWVEGMNILEHFGFNLVVVPHWNNAEGGTHDTRFCFMGESRFEKLESLLPADVSIFGLDEHTACLIDLDKNEAVIKGLGTVTLRRRGGEIVFAKGDRFSLDILRGEDLGKDWQPVVREQTVSEAVPEKTGESFWDRIHAIETAFRVGLEQADAKETTNALLELDRTIWQGKQDLENEEFISQAREVLRDLLVLFGMELESSPRDKTALFAPLIGELLDLRERFRENKQWQEADAVRDCLQRADIVVEDTEDGARWR
;
A
#
# COMPACT_ATOMS: atom_id res chain seq x y z
N MET A 1 -37.75 -6.97 5.91
CA MET A 1 -36.64 -7.43 5.05
C MET A 1 -35.43 -7.52 5.95
N SER A 2 -34.67 -8.62 5.93
CA SER A 2 -33.39 -8.66 6.66
C SER A 2 -32.52 -7.53 6.14
N ALA A 3 -31.88 -6.77 7.03
CA ALA A 3 -30.86 -5.82 6.61
C ALA A 3 -29.75 -6.61 5.89
N LYS A 4 -29.27 -6.07 4.76
CA LYS A 4 -28.19 -6.67 3.97
C LYS A 4 -26.91 -6.60 4.79
N LYS A 5 -26.21 -7.72 4.97
CA LYS A 5 -24.93 -7.73 5.68
C LYS A 5 -23.78 -7.22 4.79
N GLY A 6 -22.74 -6.71 5.42
CA GLY A 6 -21.59 -6.12 4.76
C GLY A 6 -20.55 -7.11 4.26
N THR A 7 -19.43 -6.58 3.78
CA THR A 7 -18.29 -7.35 3.26
C THR A 7 -17.00 -6.96 3.98
N ILE A 8 -16.18 -7.94 4.33
CA ILE A 8 -14.82 -7.72 4.82
C ILE A 8 -13.85 -8.18 3.72
N ALA A 9 -13.00 -7.29 3.25
CA ALA A 9 -11.94 -7.60 2.30
C ALA A 9 -10.60 -7.58 3.03
N LEU A 10 -9.91 -8.72 3.04
CA LEU A 10 -8.56 -8.85 3.58
C LEU A 10 -7.57 -8.90 2.42
N MET A 11 -6.58 -8.01 2.40
CA MET A 11 -5.57 -7.93 1.34
C MET A 11 -4.17 -8.20 1.88
N GLY A 12 -3.42 -9.06 1.22
CA GLY A 12 -2.04 -9.37 1.59
C GLY A 12 -1.09 -8.21 1.32
N SER A 13 -1.23 -7.55 0.17
CA SER A 13 -0.52 -6.31 -0.18
C SER A 13 -1.13 -5.70 -1.45
N GLY A 14 -0.60 -4.55 -1.89
CA GLY A 14 -0.88 -3.99 -3.21
C GLY A 14 -2.24 -3.30 -3.31
N GLU A 15 -2.78 -2.87 -2.17
CA GLU A 15 -4.11 -2.26 -2.04
C GLU A 15 -4.29 -0.97 -2.86
N LEU A 16 -3.19 -0.28 -3.19
CA LEU A 16 -3.18 0.91 -4.07
C LEU A 16 -2.47 0.64 -5.41
N THR A 17 -2.47 -0.60 -5.89
CA THR A 17 -1.86 -0.98 -7.18
C THR A 17 -2.89 -1.25 -8.27
N ALA A 18 -2.48 -1.31 -9.53
CA ALA A 18 -3.37 -1.62 -10.65
C ALA A 18 -4.12 -2.95 -10.49
N THR A 19 -3.50 -3.92 -9.82
CA THR A 19 -4.07 -5.26 -9.59
C THR A 19 -5.35 -5.26 -8.74
N MET A 20 -5.53 -4.23 -7.89
CA MET A 20 -6.66 -4.11 -6.96
C MET A 20 -7.75 -3.13 -7.40
N VAL A 21 -7.57 -2.43 -8.53
CA VAL A 21 -8.55 -1.44 -9.01
C VAL A 21 -9.93 -2.07 -9.19
N GLU A 22 -10.00 -3.19 -9.91
CA GLU A 22 -11.28 -3.86 -10.18
C GLU A 22 -11.88 -4.51 -8.93
N VAL A 23 -11.04 -4.89 -7.96
CA VAL A 23 -11.51 -5.39 -6.65
C VAL A 23 -12.19 -4.29 -5.86
N HIS A 24 -11.60 -3.09 -5.80
CA HIS A 24 -12.23 -1.93 -5.14
C HIS A 24 -13.53 -1.53 -5.83
N LYS A 25 -13.57 -1.49 -7.17
CA LYS A 25 -14.81 -1.21 -7.92
C LYS A 25 -15.91 -2.22 -7.64
N GLU A 26 -15.57 -3.51 -7.57
CA GLU A 26 -16.53 -4.58 -7.22
C GLU A 26 -17.10 -4.39 -5.81
N LEU A 27 -16.24 -4.07 -4.83
CA LEU A 27 -16.65 -3.83 -3.45
C LEU A 27 -17.55 -2.59 -3.32
N LEU A 28 -17.19 -1.48 -3.98
CA LEU A 28 -17.98 -0.25 -4.01
C LEU A 28 -19.35 -0.48 -4.69
N ALA A 29 -19.38 -1.21 -5.80
CA ALA A 29 -20.62 -1.57 -6.49
C ALA A 29 -21.53 -2.50 -5.66
N GLY A 30 -20.96 -3.20 -4.67
CA GLY A 30 -21.68 -4.06 -3.74
C GLY A 30 -22.48 -3.31 -2.67
N LEU A 31 -22.22 -2.01 -2.47
CA LEU A 31 -22.89 -1.20 -1.45
C LEU A 31 -24.37 -0.94 -1.80
N ALA A 32 -25.21 -0.79 -0.77
CA ALA A 32 -26.65 -0.57 -0.96
C ALA A 32 -27.03 0.87 -1.35
N GLY A 33 -26.10 1.82 -1.21
CA GLY A 33 -26.31 3.25 -1.45
C GLY A 33 -25.06 3.91 -2.05
N PRO A 34 -25.07 5.24 -2.22
CA PRO A 34 -23.90 5.95 -2.72
C PRO A 34 -22.68 5.71 -1.81
N PRO A 35 -21.50 5.45 -2.38
CA PRO A 35 -20.29 5.22 -1.61
C PRO A 35 -19.85 6.49 -0.87
N HIS A 36 -19.72 6.38 0.44
CA HIS A 36 -19.00 7.31 1.31
C HIS A 36 -17.73 6.60 1.76
N ALA A 37 -16.72 6.64 0.87
CA ALA A 37 -15.46 5.97 1.08
C ALA A 37 -14.51 6.83 1.91
N ILE A 38 -13.88 6.20 2.92
CA ILE A 38 -12.86 6.83 3.74
C ILE A 38 -11.56 6.04 3.75
N PHE A 39 -10.44 6.76 3.86
CA PHE A 39 -9.15 6.23 4.22
C PHE A 39 -8.85 6.54 5.69
N LEU A 40 -8.53 5.51 6.48
CA LEU A 40 -8.15 5.66 7.89
C LEU A 40 -6.62 5.58 8.04
N ASP A 41 -6.01 6.68 8.46
CA ASP A 41 -4.55 6.86 8.45
C ASP A 41 -3.83 6.32 9.70
N THR A 42 -4.56 5.86 10.71
CA THR A 42 -4.01 5.45 12.01
C THR A 42 -2.84 4.48 11.93
N PRO A 43 -2.84 3.42 11.08
CA PRO A 43 -1.72 2.48 11.05
C PRO A 43 -0.38 3.14 10.72
N ALA A 44 -0.38 4.21 9.93
CA ALA A 44 0.78 5.00 9.57
C ALA A 44 0.94 6.27 10.40
N GLY A 45 0.12 6.48 11.44
CA GLY A 45 0.08 7.73 12.23
C GLY A 45 1.40 8.15 12.88
N PHE A 46 2.34 7.21 13.06
CA PHE A 46 3.69 7.48 13.55
C PHE A 46 4.68 7.96 12.48
N GLN A 47 4.34 7.83 11.19
CA GLN A 47 5.23 8.16 10.09
C GLN A 47 5.21 9.66 9.79
N LEU A 48 6.37 10.23 9.47
CA LEU A 48 6.50 11.65 9.13
C LEU A 48 5.77 12.03 7.83
N ASN A 49 5.53 11.06 6.94
CA ASN A 49 4.91 11.23 5.63
C ASN A 49 3.46 10.71 5.58
N VAL A 50 2.78 10.53 6.73
CA VAL A 50 1.42 9.98 6.81
C VAL A 50 0.40 10.78 6.00
N ASP A 51 0.54 12.11 5.95
CA ASP A 51 -0.37 12.98 5.16
C ASP A 51 -0.22 12.68 3.67
N HIS A 52 1.02 12.58 3.19
CA HIS A 52 1.31 12.21 1.80
C HIS A 52 0.83 10.79 1.46
N LEU A 53 0.97 9.83 2.37
CA LEU A 53 0.43 8.48 2.19
C LEU A 53 -1.11 8.50 2.02
N SER A 54 -1.77 9.29 2.86
CA SER A 54 -3.23 9.43 2.83
C SER A 54 -3.72 10.14 1.57
N GLU A 55 -3.03 11.21 1.16
CA GLU A 55 -3.29 11.90 -0.11
C GLU A 55 -3.13 10.96 -1.31
N ARG A 56 -2.07 10.15 -1.34
CA ARG A 56 -1.88 9.13 -2.39
C ARG A 56 -3.03 8.11 -2.46
N ALA A 57 -3.57 7.68 -1.31
CA ALA A 57 -4.73 6.79 -1.30
C ALA A 57 -5.95 7.44 -1.94
N THR A 58 -6.24 8.71 -1.59
CA THR A 58 -7.36 9.45 -2.20
C THR A 58 -7.16 9.72 -3.68
N GLU A 59 -5.93 10.03 -4.10
CA GLU A 59 -5.60 10.26 -5.50
C GLU A 59 -5.76 8.98 -6.32
N TYR A 60 -5.28 7.85 -5.81
CA TYR A 60 -5.47 6.55 -6.45
C TYR A 60 -6.95 6.22 -6.65
N PHE A 61 -7.79 6.45 -5.63
CA PHE A 61 -9.24 6.22 -5.72
C PHE A 61 -9.89 7.12 -6.77
N ARG A 62 -9.53 8.41 -6.79
CA ARG A 62 -10.05 9.38 -7.77
C ARG A 62 -9.62 9.03 -9.20
N GLN A 63 -8.35 8.70 -9.41
CA GLN A 63 -7.78 8.53 -10.76
C GLN A 63 -8.06 7.13 -11.35
N HIS A 64 -7.94 6.07 -10.55
CA HIS A 64 -7.98 4.69 -11.05
C HIS A 64 -9.29 3.97 -10.72
N VAL A 65 -9.78 4.12 -9.48
CA VAL A 65 -11.07 3.53 -9.06
C VAL A 65 -12.25 4.36 -9.56
N GLN A 66 -12.02 5.64 -9.87
CA GLN A 66 -13.01 6.63 -10.30
C GLN A 66 -14.07 6.90 -9.24
N GLN A 67 -13.65 6.94 -7.98
CA GLN A 67 -14.51 7.17 -6.82
C GLN A 67 -13.87 8.19 -5.89
N GLU A 68 -14.67 9.13 -5.38
CA GLU A 68 -14.22 10.07 -4.34
C GLU A 68 -14.02 9.35 -3.01
N MET A 69 -12.95 9.70 -2.30
CA MET A 69 -12.58 9.17 -0.99
C MET A 69 -12.09 10.32 -0.11
N SER A 70 -12.55 10.37 1.14
CA SER A 70 -12.08 11.34 2.13
C SER A 70 -11.11 10.70 3.11
N ILE A 71 -10.23 11.52 3.70
CA ILE A 71 -9.30 11.08 4.74
C ILE A 71 -9.98 11.29 6.09
N VAL A 72 -9.97 10.26 6.93
CA VAL A 72 -10.30 10.38 8.35
C VAL A 72 -9.00 10.25 9.13
N SER A 73 -8.59 11.38 9.73
CA SER A 73 -7.34 11.47 10.48
C SER A 73 -7.55 11.11 11.94
N PHE A 74 -6.91 10.03 12.39
CA PHE A 74 -6.81 9.64 13.78
C PHE A 74 -5.44 8.99 14.01
N LYS A 75 -4.39 9.82 13.98
CA LYS A 75 -3.00 9.33 13.98
C LYS A 75 -2.56 8.78 15.34
N SER A 76 -2.89 9.49 16.43
CA SER A 76 -2.55 9.10 17.80
C SER A 76 -3.60 9.60 18.78
N LYS A 77 -4.10 8.72 19.65
CA LYS A 77 -5.02 9.05 20.74
C LYS A 77 -4.40 9.97 21.79
N GLU A 78 -3.07 9.95 21.94
CA GLU A 78 -2.35 10.81 22.87
C GLU A 78 -2.16 12.24 22.33
N MET A 79 -1.98 12.37 21.02
CA MET A 79 -1.72 13.66 20.37
C MET A 79 -2.98 14.34 19.84
N CYS A 80 -4.06 13.58 19.64
CA CYS A 80 -5.33 14.08 19.13
C CYS A 80 -6.13 14.80 20.23
N THR A 81 -6.71 15.95 19.90
CA THR A 81 -7.66 16.61 20.80
C THR A 81 -8.98 15.85 20.85
N GLN A 82 -9.76 16.02 21.93
CA GLN A 82 -11.07 15.38 22.05
C GLN A 82 -12.02 15.75 20.90
N LEU A 83 -11.95 16.99 20.42
CA LEU A 83 -12.78 17.44 19.30
C LEU A 83 -12.41 16.73 18.00
N GLU A 84 -11.12 16.63 17.69
CA GLU A 84 -10.63 15.94 16.49
C GLU A 84 -11.00 14.44 16.53
N ALA A 85 -10.87 13.80 17.71
CA ALA A 85 -11.28 12.41 17.90
C ALA A 85 -12.78 12.20 17.63
N GLU A 86 -13.65 13.04 18.20
CA GLU A 86 -15.10 12.94 17.97
C GLU A 86 -15.48 13.25 16.51
N GLN A 87 -14.78 14.18 15.85
CA GLN A 87 -14.95 14.43 14.42
C GLN A 87 -14.58 13.21 13.57
N ALA A 88 -13.46 12.56 13.89
CA ALA A 88 -13.05 11.33 13.23
C ALA A 88 -14.09 10.21 13.43
N PHE A 89 -14.53 9.97 14.67
CA PHE A 89 -15.54 8.95 14.98
C PHE A 89 -16.88 9.25 14.29
N HIS A 90 -17.29 10.52 14.21
CA HIS A 90 -18.48 10.92 13.47
C HIS A 90 -18.33 10.63 11.97
N ALA A 91 -17.21 11.02 11.36
CA ALA A 91 -16.95 10.76 9.94
C ALA A 91 -16.96 9.26 9.63
N MET A 92 -16.39 8.43 10.51
CA MET A 92 -16.47 6.97 10.38
C MET A 92 -17.91 6.45 10.48
N ARG A 93 -18.76 7.02 11.34
CA ARG A 93 -20.17 6.59 11.43
C ARG A 93 -21.02 6.92 10.20
N GLU A 94 -20.60 7.91 9.41
CA GLU A 94 -21.28 8.28 8.15
C GLU A 94 -20.73 7.52 6.93
N ALA A 95 -19.54 6.93 7.06
CA ALA A 95 -18.89 6.15 6.01
C ALA A 95 -19.51 4.76 5.85
N ASN A 96 -19.53 4.24 4.63
CA ASN A 96 -19.97 2.87 4.33
C ASN A 96 -18.91 2.04 3.59
N PHE A 97 -17.75 2.63 3.31
CA PHE A 97 -16.58 1.94 2.76
C PHE A 97 -15.33 2.44 3.47
N PHE A 98 -14.57 1.51 4.04
CA PHE A 98 -13.35 1.80 4.79
C PHE A 98 -12.18 1.16 4.05
N LEU A 99 -11.16 1.96 3.73
CA LEU A 99 -9.84 1.46 3.41
C LEU A 99 -8.90 1.78 4.56
N VAL A 100 -8.33 0.74 5.15
CA VAL A 100 -7.31 0.87 6.19
C VAL A 100 -6.02 0.25 5.68
N GLY A 101 -5.02 1.11 5.53
CA GLY A 101 -3.84 0.86 4.72
C GLY A 101 -2.60 0.40 5.49
N PRO A 102 -1.40 0.65 4.93
CA PRO A 102 -0.14 0.13 5.44
C PRO A 102 0.34 0.95 6.64
N GLY A 103 1.27 0.39 7.41
CA GLY A 103 1.77 1.01 8.62
C GLY A 103 2.25 -0.02 9.63
N SER A 104 2.06 0.24 10.92
CA SER A 104 2.42 -0.69 11.99
C SER A 104 1.18 -1.31 12.63
N PRO A 105 1.10 -2.66 12.67
CA PRO A 105 -0.05 -3.36 13.23
C PRO A 105 -0.17 -3.15 14.75
N SER A 106 0.95 -3.25 15.48
CA SER A 106 1.02 -3.03 16.93
C SER A 106 0.72 -1.58 17.30
N TYR A 107 1.14 -0.62 16.46
CA TYR A 107 0.80 0.78 16.63
C TYR A 107 -0.70 1.01 16.47
N ALA A 108 -1.30 0.53 15.36
CA ALA A 108 -2.73 0.64 15.10
C ALA A 108 -3.56 0.06 16.26
N VAL A 109 -3.24 -1.17 16.70
CA VAL A 109 -3.88 -1.83 17.85
C VAL A 109 -3.86 -0.94 19.08
N ARG A 110 -2.69 -0.41 19.46
CA ARG A 110 -2.56 0.46 20.64
C ARG A 110 -3.35 1.76 20.51
N GLN A 111 -3.43 2.33 19.31
CA GLN A 111 -4.17 3.56 19.05
C GLN A 111 -5.68 3.36 19.07
N TRP A 112 -6.17 2.21 18.59
CA TRP A 112 -7.60 1.90 18.54
C TRP A 112 -8.13 1.27 19.83
N GLN A 113 -7.29 0.56 20.58
CA GLN A 113 -7.68 0.03 21.89
C GLN A 113 -8.19 1.15 22.80
N GLN A 114 -9.32 0.88 23.45
CA GLN A 114 -10.02 1.81 24.34
C GLN A 114 -10.58 3.05 23.62
N THR A 115 -10.81 2.95 22.31
CA THR A 115 -11.57 3.93 21.51
C THR A 115 -12.78 3.27 20.88
N PRO A 116 -13.78 4.02 20.39
CA PRO A 116 -14.94 3.46 19.68
C PRO A 116 -14.64 2.88 18.29
N ILE A 117 -13.40 2.95 17.80
CA ILE A 117 -13.05 2.59 16.41
C ILE A 117 -13.42 1.13 16.09
N PRO A 118 -13.03 0.12 16.89
CA PRO A 118 -13.36 -1.28 16.60
C PRO A 118 -14.87 -1.53 16.54
N GLU A 119 -15.63 -0.93 17.45
CA GLU A 119 -17.10 -1.04 17.47
C GLU A 119 -17.72 -0.35 16.25
N ILE A 120 -17.21 0.80 15.83
CA ILE A 120 -17.68 1.50 14.61
C ILE A 120 -17.42 0.63 13.37
N LEU A 121 -16.20 0.11 13.20
CA LEU A 121 -15.87 -0.74 12.05
C LEU A 121 -16.75 -1.99 12.00
N THR A 122 -16.96 -2.64 13.15
CA THR A 122 -17.81 -3.83 13.28
C THR A 122 -19.26 -3.49 12.90
N LYS A 123 -19.82 -2.42 13.49
CA LYS A 123 -21.18 -1.98 13.24
C LYS A 123 -21.43 -1.62 11.78
N GLN A 124 -20.45 -0.97 11.13
CA GLN A 124 -20.59 -0.61 9.72
C GLN A 124 -20.67 -1.83 8.81
N VAL A 125 -19.91 -2.88 9.11
CA VAL A 125 -20.02 -4.15 8.39
C VAL A 125 -21.37 -4.83 8.70
N GLU A 126 -21.89 -4.77 9.93
CA GLU A 126 -23.24 -5.28 10.24
C GLU A 126 -24.34 -4.55 9.45
N ASP A 127 -24.20 -3.23 9.32
CA ASP A 127 -25.16 -2.34 8.67
C ASP A 127 -25.02 -2.34 7.11
N GLY A 128 -24.21 -3.24 6.55
CA GLY A 128 -24.11 -3.45 5.10
C GLY A 128 -22.93 -2.75 4.41
N GLY A 129 -22.05 -2.11 5.16
CA GLY A 129 -20.83 -1.46 4.68
C GLY A 129 -19.70 -2.43 4.32
N CYS A 130 -18.59 -1.86 3.84
CA CYS A 130 -17.40 -2.61 3.45
C CYS A 130 -16.17 -2.19 4.26
N LEU A 131 -15.47 -3.15 4.85
CA LEU A 131 -14.17 -2.96 5.49
C LEU A 131 -13.08 -3.60 4.64
N VAL A 132 -12.17 -2.79 4.11
CA VAL A 132 -10.94 -3.24 3.43
C VAL A 132 -9.76 -3.05 4.36
N ALA A 133 -9.18 -4.15 4.83
CA ALA A 133 -7.98 -4.16 5.66
C ALA A 133 -6.82 -4.78 4.89
N ALA A 134 -5.76 -3.99 4.65
CA ALA A 134 -4.61 -4.40 3.85
C ALA A 134 -3.32 -4.37 4.66
N SER A 135 -2.38 -5.28 4.35
CA SER A 135 -1.04 -5.31 4.95
C SER A 135 -1.12 -5.18 6.48
N ALA A 136 -0.47 -4.18 7.09
CA ALA A 136 -0.49 -3.93 8.53
C ALA A 136 -1.90 -3.90 9.16
N ALA A 137 -2.90 -3.33 8.49
CA ALA A 137 -4.26 -3.30 9.00
C ALA A 137 -4.90 -4.70 9.03
N ALA A 138 -4.57 -5.58 8.07
CA ALA A 138 -5.10 -6.95 8.03
C ALA A 138 -4.71 -7.75 9.28
N LEU A 139 -3.50 -7.56 9.80
CA LEU A 139 -3.03 -8.18 11.05
C LEU A 139 -3.85 -7.80 12.28
N THR A 140 -4.50 -6.63 12.26
CA THR A 140 -5.21 -6.09 13.42
C THR A 140 -6.61 -6.67 13.61
N VAL A 141 -7.25 -7.18 12.56
CA VAL A 141 -8.68 -7.55 12.60
C VAL A 141 -8.95 -8.90 13.28
N GLY A 142 -7.92 -9.74 13.40
CA GLY A 142 -7.98 -11.04 14.06
C GLY A 142 -7.95 -10.95 15.58
N ARG A 143 -8.01 -12.12 16.23
CA ARG A 143 -7.94 -12.25 17.69
C ARG A 143 -6.58 -11.84 18.24
N PHE A 144 -5.52 -12.21 17.53
CA PHE A 144 -4.16 -11.79 17.83
C PHE A 144 -3.53 -11.10 16.63
N THR A 145 -2.53 -10.28 16.92
CA THR A 145 -1.80 -9.46 15.95
C THR A 145 -0.30 -9.74 16.09
N LEU A 146 0.39 -9.90 14.95
CA LEU A 146 1.84 -10.07 14.92
C LEU A 146 2.53 -8.70 15.02
N PRO A 147 3.34 -8.44 16.05
CA PRO A 147 4.15 -7.22 16.17
C PRO A 147 5.40 -7.33 15.28
N VAL A 148 5.18 -7.26 13.96
CA VAL A 148 6.19 -7.55 12.93
C VAL A 148 7.46 -6.70 13.10
N TYR A 149 7.34 -5.40 13.38
CA TYR A 149 8.50 -4.52 13.47
C TYR A 149 9.28 -4.73 14.76
N GLU A 150 8.59 -4.96 15.86
CA GLU A 150 9.21 -5.26 17.15
C GLU A 150 10.02 -6.55 17.06
N ILE A 151 9.47 -7.61 16.45
CA ILE A 151 10.18 -8.87 16.27
C ILE A 151 11.28 -8.77 15.20
N TYR A 152 10.95 -8.25 14.01
CA TYR A 152 11.86 -8.29 12.86
C TYR A 152 12.95 -7.22 12.88
N LYS A 153 12.61 -5.99 13.33
CA LYS A 153 13.53 -4.84 13.29
C LYS A 153 14.14 -4.52 14.65
N VAL A 154 13.37 -4.60 15.73
CA VAL A 154 13.87 -4.31 17.09
C VAL A 154 14.59 -5.53 17.69
N GLY A 155 14.14 -6.74 17.33
CA GLY A 155 14.72 -8.00 17.81
C GLY A 155 14.09 -8.48 19.12
N GLU A 156 12.83 -8.16 19.37
CA GLU A 156 12.10 -8.72 20.51
C GLU A 156 11.86 -10.23 20.38
N GLU A 157 11.62 -10.88 21.52
CA GLU A 157 11.25 -12.30 21.56
C GLU A 157 9.96 -12.56 20.78
N LEU A 158 9.79 -13.79 20.28
CA LEU A 158 8.59 -14.17 19.52
C LEU A 158 7.35 -14.16 20.41
N HIS A 159 6.38 -13.32 20.08
CA HIS A 159 5.14 -13.20 20.82
C HIS A 159 4.00 -12.68 19.94
N TRP A 160 2.77 -12.86 20.43
CA TRP A 160 1.56 -12.27 19.87
C TRP A 160 1.05 -11.18 20.80
N VAL A 161 0.45 -10.13 20.24
CA VAL A 161 -0.33 -9.15 21.02
C VAL A 161 -1.82 -9.33 20.74
N GLU A 162 -2.67 -8.85 21.64
CA GLU A 162 -4.12 -8.85 21.44
C GLU A 162 -4.49 -8.01 20.21
N GLY A 163 -5.30 -8.56 19.31
CA GLY A 163 -5.83 -7.86 18.14
C GLY A 163 -7.12 -7.10 18.47
N MET A 164 -7.76 -6.55 17.44
CA MET A 164 -9.06 -5.87 17.57
C MET A 164 -10.22 -6.88 17.65
N ASN A 165 -9.97 -8.14 17.29
CA ASN A 165 -10.93 -9.23 17.38
C ASN A 165 -12.26 -8.96 16.64
N ILE A 166 -12.20 -8.16 15.56
CA ILE A 166 -13.36 -7.81 14.72
C ILE A 166 -13.91 -9.06 14.04
N LEU A 167 -13.04 -9.96 13.59
CA LEU A 167 -13.45 -11.19 12.89
C LEU A 167 -14.24 -12.17 13.77
N GLU A 168 -13.94 -12.24 15.07
CA GLU A 168 -14.65 -13.11 16.02
C GLU A 168 -16.11 -12.68 16.18
N HIS A 169 -16.42 -11.39 16.07
CA HIS A 169 -17.80 -10.88 16.07
C HIS A 169 -18.66 -11.51 14.96
N PHE A 170 -18.04 -11.87 13.84
CA PHE A 170 -18.70 -12.54 12.71
C PHE A 170 -18.56 -14.08 12.74
N GLY A 171 -18.00 -14.61 13.83
CA GLY A 171 -17.83 -16.05 14.08
C GLY A 171 -16.51 -16.64 13.56
N PHE A 172 -15.51 -15.81 13.26
CA PHE A 172 -14.23 -16.27 12.72
C PHE A 172 -13.09 -16.11 13.74
N ASN A 173 -12.71 -17.20 14.40
CA ASN A 173 -11.60 -17.24 15.36
C ASN A 173 -10.26 -17.38 14.63
N LEU A 174 -9.81 -16.28 14.04
CA LEU A 174 -8.67 -16.22 13.14
C LEU A 174 -7.58 -15.26 13.64
N VAL A 175 -6.34 -15.58 13.28
CA VAL A 175 -5.28 -14.58 13.07
C VAL A 175 -5.06 -14.41 11.57
N VAL A 176 -4.81 -13.20 11.12
CA VAL A 176 -4.60 -12.90 9.69
C VAL A 176 -3.13 -12.55 9.49
N VAL A 177 -2.49 -13.16 8.50
CA VAL A 177 -1.06 -12.94 8.20
C VAL A 177 -0.93 -12.54 6.73
N PRO A 178 -0.81 -11.24 6.42
CA PRO A 178 -0.53 -10.74 5.08
C PRO A 178 0.91 -11.06 4.68
N HIS A 179 1.30 -10.75 3.43
CA HIS A 179 2.67 -10.98 2.95
C HIS A 179 3.13 -12.43 3.21
N TRP A 180 2.23 -13.38 2.97
CA TRP A 180 2.42 -14.79 3.32
C TRP A 180 3.58 -15.43 2.54
N ASN A 181 3.66 -15.16 1.24
CA ASN A 181 4.73 -15.59 0.34
C ASN A 181 5.86 -14.54 0.18
N ASN A 182 6.00 -13.59 1.11
CA ASN A 182 7.01 -12.53 0.98
C ASN A 182 8.41 -13.09 0.70
N ALA A 183 9.09 -12.45 -0.25
CA ALA A 183 10.40 -12.86 -0.74
C ALA A 183 11.40 -11.69 -0.76
N GLU A 184 11.12 -10.59 -0.06
CA GLU A 184 11.99 -9.39 -0.03
C GLU A 184 13.33 -9.63 0.67
N GLY A 185 13.47 -10.76 1.37
CA GLY A 185 14.71 -11.14 2.06
C GLY A 185 15.87 -11.47 1.13
N GLY A 186 15.61 -11.84 -0.13
CA GLY A 186 16.64 -12.22 -1.11
C GLY A 186 17.45 -13.46 -0.72
N THR A 187 18.37 -13.31 0.24
CA THR A 187 19.26 -14.36 0.76
C THR A 187 18.73 -15.08 2.01
N HIS A 188 17.66 -14.58 2.63
CA HIS A 188 17.02 -15.20 3.79
C HIS A 188 15.50 -15.27 3.66
N ASP A 189 14.92 -16.23 4.39
CA ASP A 189 13.47 -16.48 4.37
C ASP A 189 12.71 -15.34 5.08
N THR A 190 11.81 -14.71 4.33
CA THR A 190 10.95 -13.60 4.79
C THR A 190 9.46 -13.93 4.65
N ARG A 191 9.13 -15.17 4.31
CA ARG A 191 7.74 -15.64 4.26
C ARG A 191 7.04 -15.42 5.60
N PHE A 192 5.71 -15.41 5.57
CA PHE A 192 4.87 -15.21 6.74
C PHE A 192 5.11 -13.86 7.43
N CYS A 193 5.06 -12.77 6.63
CA CYS A 193 5.23 -11.40 7.10
C CYS A 193 6.60 -11.15 7.78
N PHE A 194 7.69 -11.38 7.05
CA PHE A 194 9.10 -11.20 7.51
C PHE A 194 9.55 -12.14 8.63
N MET A 195 8.77 -13.14 9.01
CA MET A 195 9.16 -14.07 10.08
C MET A 195 10.09 -15.17 9.56
N GLY A 196 9.90 -15.61 8.33
CA GLY A 196 10.46 -16.85 7.82
C GLY A 196 9.88 -18.07 8.54
N GLU A 197 10.00 -19.24 7.93
CA GLU A 197 9.34 -20.46 8.40
C GLU A 197 9.78 -20.86 9.82
N SER A 198 11.06 -20.74 10.14
CA SER A 198 11.61 -21.14 11.44
C SER A 198 11.06 -20.32 12.62
N ARG A 199 10.85 -19.00 12.46
CA ARG A 199 10.24 -18.18 13.51
C ARG A 199 8.73 -18.34 13.51
N PHE A 200 8.12 -18.44 12.33
CA PHE A 200 6.68 -18.56 12.21
C PHE A 200 6.15 -19.88 12.82
N GLU A 201 6.88 -21.00 12.69
CA GLU A 201 6.54 -22.26 13.35
C GLU A 201 6.44 -22.12 14.87
N LYS A 202 7.38 -21.38 15.47
CA LYS A 202 7.36 -21.09 16.91
C LYS A 202 6.18 -20.20 17.27
N LEU A 203 5.92 -19.15 16.48
CA LEU A 203 4.77 -18.27 16.68
C LEU A 203 3.44 -19.04 16.58
N GLU A 204 3.29 -19.94 15.61
CA GLU A 204 2.12 -20.80 15.48
C GLU A 204 1.92 -21.66 16.74
N SER A 205 2.99 -22.20 17.32
CA SER A 205 2.91 -23.00 18.56
C SER A 205 2.48 -22.22 19.81
N LEU A 206 2.57 -20.89 19.77
CA LEU A 206 2.13 -20.01 20.86
C LEU A 206 0.63 -19.68 20.79
N LEU A 207 -0.03 -19.98 19.66
CA LEU A 207 -1.47 -19.72 19.51
C LEU A 207 -2.31 -20.79 20.20
N PRO A 208 -3.49 -20.42 20.73
CA PRO A 208 -4.48 -21.40 21.19
C PRO A 208 -4.92 -22.36 20.07
N ALA A 209 -5.16 -23.63 20.40
CA ALA A 209 -5.46 -24.69 19.43
C ALA A 209 -6.81 -24.55 18.69
N ASP A 210 -7.68 -23.66 19.16
CA ASP A 210 -8.94 -23.28 18.53
C ASP A 210 -8.80 -22.15 17.49
N VAL A 211 -7.67 -21.42 17.49
CA VAL A 211 -7.39 -20.33 16.56
C VAL A 211 -6.82 -20.87 15.26
N SER A 212 -7.32 -20.36 14.13
CA SER A 212 -6.78 -20.70 12.80
C SER A 212 -5.96 -19.55 12.24
N ILE A 213 -4.95 -19.86 11.43
CA ILE A 213 -4.11 -18.87 10.75
C ILE A 213 -4.64 -18.68 9.33
N PHE A 214 -4.87 -17.43 8.94
CA PHE A 214 -5.34 -17.05 7.62
C PHE A 214 -4.26 -16.24 6.89
N GLY A 215 -3.47 -16.94 6.08
CA GLY A 215 -2.37 -16.40 5.29
C GLY A 215 -2.83 -15.82 3.97
N LEU A 216 -2.40 -14.60 3.65
CA LEU A 216 -2.69 -13.92 2.39
C LEU A 216 -1.38 -13.62 1.66
N ASP A 217 -1.22 -14.16 0.46
CA ASP A 217 -0.10 -13.81 -0.40
C ASP A 217 -0.15 -12.33 -0.82
N GLU A 218 1.00 -11.81 -1.24
CA GLU A 218 1.08 -10.48 -1.83
C GLU A 218 0.18 -10.34 -3.07
N HIS A 219 -0.34 -9.15 -3.29
CA HIS A 219 -1.29 -8.84 -4.37
C HIS A 219 -2.50 -9.80 -4.43
N THR A 220 -2.94 -10.30 -3.27
CA THR A 220 -4.08 -11.21 -3.14
C THR A 220 -5.10 -10.67 -2.16
N ALA A 221 -6.38 -10.83 -2.48
CA ALA A 221 -7.49 -10.39 -1.65
C ALA A 221 -8.49 -11.53 -1.42
N CYS A 222 -8.96 -11.68 -0.19
CA CYS A 222 -10.11 -12.52 0.16
C CYS A 222 -11.30 -11.62 0.46
N LEU A 223 -12.37 -11.74 -0.33
CA LEU A 223 -13.62 -10.99 -0.12
C LEU A 223 -14.60 -11.88 0.64
N ILE A 224 -14.87 -11.54 1.90
CA ILE A 224 -15.79 -12.25 2.81
C ILE A 224 -17.15 -11.56 2.75
N ASP A 225 -18.08 -12.10 1.96
CA ASP A 225 -19.45 -11.59 1.81
C ASP A 225 -20.37 -12.26 2.85
N LEU A 226 -20.69 -11.52 3.91
CA LEU A 226 -21.47 -12.03 5.05
C LEU A 226 -22.95 -12.25 4.71
N ASP A 227 -23.46 -11.58 3.68
CA ASP A 227 -24.85 -11.70 3.22
C ASP A 227 -25.03 -13.00 2.42
N LYS A 228 -24.08 -13.30 1.53
CA LYS A 228 -24.07 -14.52 0.73
C LYS A 228 -23.52 -15.76 1.45
N ASN A 229 -22.91 -15.58 2.62
CA ASN A 229 -22.18 -16.63 3.34
C ASN A 229 -21.08 -17.27 2.46
N GLU A 230 -20.38 -16.45 1.68
CA GLU A 230 -19.35 -16.89 0.73
C GLU A 230 -18.09 -16.03 0.83
N ALA A 231 -16.92 -16.66 0.68
CA ALA A 231 -15.65 -15.98 0.45
C ALA A 231 -15.16 -16.22 -0.98
N VAL A 232 -14.56 -15.20 -1.59
CA VAL A 232 -14.02 -15.25 -2.96
C VAL A 232 -12.58 -14.75 -2.99
N ILE A 233 -11.69 -15.51 -3.63
CA ILE A 233 -10.29 -15.11 -3.80
C ILE A 233 -10.08 -14.30 -5.08
N LYS A 234 -9.40 -13.16 -4.96
CA LYS A 234 -9.07 -12.22 -6.03
C LYS A 234 -7.57 -11.90 -5.98
N GLY A 235 -7.05 -11.28 -7.05
CA GLY A 235 -5.64 -10.92 -7.14
C GLY A 235 -4.81 -11.92 -7.93
N LEU A 236 -3.54 -12.09 -7.53
CA LEU A 236 -2.53 -12.86 -8.26
C LEU A 236 -2.09 -14.15 -7.56
N GLY A 237 -1.99 -14.14 -6.23
CA GLY A 237 -1.52 -15.27 -5.44
C GLY A 237 -2.65 -16.11 -4.85
N THR A 238 -2.36 -16.69 -3.70
CA THR A 238 -3.23 -17.63 -2.99
C THR A 238 -3.53 -17.19 -1.57
N VAL A 239 -4.50 -17.87 -0.97
CA VAL A 239 -4.86 -17.72 0.43
C VAL A 239 -4.74 -19.08 1.11
N THR A 240 -4.06 -19.12 2.25
CA THR A 240 -3.82 -20.34 3.00
C THR A 240 -4.54 -20.29 4.34
N LEU A 241 -5.44 -21.24 4.60
CA LEU A 241 -6.02 -21.45 5.92
C LEU A 241 -5.30 -22.61 6.61
N ARG A 242 -4.61 -22.31 7.72
CA ARG A 242 -3.88 -23.28 8.55
C ARG A 242 -4.60 -23.54 9.87
N ARG A 243 -4.76 -24.82 10.23
CA ARG A 243 -5.38 -25.24 11.49
C ARG A 243 -4.89 -26.63 11.88
N ARG A 244 -4.44 -26.79 13.14
CA ARG A 244 -4.10 -28.09 13.75
C ARG A 244 -3.13 -28.94 12.90
N GLY A 245 -2.15 -28.31 12.26
CA GLY A 245 -1.15 -28.98 11.41
C GLY A 245 -1.64 -29.39 10.02
N GLY A 246 -2.88 -29.05 9.65
CA GLY A 246 -3.37 -29.12 8.29
C GLY A 246 -3.49 -27.74 7.66
N GLU A 247 -3.46 -27.68 6.34
CA GLU A 247 -3.74 -26.47 5.56
C GLU A 247 -4.67 -26.72 4.38
N ILE A 248 -5.38 -25.66 4.00
CA ILE A 248 -6.17 -25.57 2.77
C ILE A 248 -5.69 -24.34 2.02
N VAL A 249 -5.32 -24.51 0.76
CA VAL A 249 -4.95 -23.41 -0.14
C VAL A 249 -6.11 -23.10 -1.07
N PHE A 250 -6.40 -21.82 -1.25
CA PHE A 250 -7.41 -21.29 -2.16
C PHE A 250 -6.72 -20.44 -3.22
N ALA A 251 -6.96 -20.77 -4.48
CA ALA A 251 -6.39 -20.06 -5.63
C ALA A 251 -7.31 -18.93 -6.09
N LYS A 252 -6.78 -18.03 -6.93
CA LYS A 252 -7.55 -16.98 -7.60
C LYS A 252 -8.83 -17.53 -8.23
N GLY A 253 -9.96 -16.89 -7.90
CA GLY A 253 -11.29 -17.23 -8.44
C GLY A 253 -12.03 -18.30 -7.64
N ASP A 254 -11.35 -18.97 -6.70
CA ASP A 254 -12.01 -19.92 -5.80
C ASP A 254 -13.07 -19.23 -4.97
N ARG A 255 -14.15 -19.97 -4.74
CA ARG A 255 -15.27 -19.60 -3.87
C ARG A 255 -15.45 -20.67 -2.81
N PHE A 256 -15.72 -20.27 -1.58
CA PHE A 256 -15.95 -21.22 -0.49
C PHE A 256 -16.91 -20.68 0.56
N SER A 257 -17.60 -21.59 1.28
CA SER A 257 -18.51 -21.20 2.37
C SER A 257 -17.73 -20.61 3.54
N LEU A 258 -18.30 -19.58 4.18
CA LEU A 258 -17.73 -19.02 5.41
C LEU A 258 -17.76 -19.99 6.59
N ASP A 259 -18.52 -21.09 6.52
CA ASP A 259 -18.52 -22.14 7.55
C ASP A 259 -17.13 -22.78 7.71
N ILE A 260 -16.30 -22.78 6.65
CA ILE A 260 -14.91 -23.22 6.73
C ILE A 260 -14.12 -22.31 7.68
N LEU A 261 -14.35 -20.99 7.65
CA LEU A 261 -13.71 -20.03 8.57
C LEU A 261 -14.25 -20.15 10.00
N ARG A 262 -15.48 -20.61 10.17
CA ARG A 262 -16.09 -20.97 11.48
C ARG A 262 -15.56 -22.30 12.01
N GLY A 263 -14.78 -23.01 11.22
CA GLY A 263 -14.15 -24.27 11.59
C GLY A 263 -15.01 -25.50 11.38
N GLU A 264 -16.07 -25.41 10.57
CA GLU A 264 -16.82 -26.58 10.10
C GLU A 264 -16.01 -27.34 9.04
N ASP A 265 -15.92 -28.65 9.22
CA ASP A 265 -15.25 -29.53 8.26
C ASP A 265 -16.22 -29.91 7.14
N LEU A 266 -16.29 -29.08 6.11
CA LEU A 266 -17.17 -29.27 4.95
C LEU A 266 -16.60 -30.27 3.92
N GLY A 267 -15.73 -31.19 4.34
CA GLY A 267 -15.14 -32.21 3.46
C GLY A 267 -14.13 -31.64 2.45
N LYS A 268 -13.46 -30.54 2.80
CA LYS A 268 -12.27 -30.09 2.06
C LYS A 268 -11.06 -30.92 2.49
N ASP A 269 -10.24 -31.30 1.52
CA ASP A 269 -9.01 -32.06 1.77
C ASP A 269 -7.99 -31.17 2.48
N TRP A 270 -7.90 -31.32 3.80
CA TRP A 270 -6.81 -30.76 4.60
C TRP A 270 -5.52 -31.48 4.22
N GLN A 271 -4.59 -30.74 3.62
CA GLN A 271 -3.27 -31.27 3.35
C GLN A 271 -2.42 -31.14 4.61
N PRO A 272 -1.56 -32.12 4.92
CA PRO A 272 -0.57 -31.93 5.98
C PRO A 272 0.31 -30.74 5.60
N VAL A 273 0.60 -29.86 6.55
CA VAL A 273 1.53 -28.75 6.31
C VAL A 273 2.88 -29.34 5.91
N VAL A 274 3.25 -29.18 4.63
CA VAL A 274 4.54 -29.64 4.11
C VAL A 274 5.58 -28.62 4.53
N ARG A 275 6.33 -28.96 5.59
CA ARG A 275 7.47 -28.18 6.03
C ARG A 275 8.64 -28.58 5.15
N GLU A 276 9.19 -27.65 4.38
CA GLU A 276 10.46 -27.90 3.72
C GLU A 276 11.52 -28.07 4.83
N GLN A 277 11.89 -29.32 5.10
CA GLN A 277 13.12 -29.61 5.82
C GLN A 277 14.25 -29.13 4.92
N THR A 278 14.71 -27.90 5.14
CA THR A 278 16.04 -27.48 4.71
C THR A 278 17.05 -28.30 5.52
N VAL A 279 17.25 -29.55 5.11
CA VAL A 279 18.60 -30.08 5.10
C VAL A 279 19.36 -29.10 4.24
N SER A 280 20.30 -28.39 4.85
CA SER A 280 21.33 -27.64 4.16
C SER A 280 22.10 -28.62 3.27
N GLU A 281 21.54 -28.98 2.12
CA GLU A 281 22.37 -29.27 0.97
C GLU A 281 22.99 -27.93 0.61
N ALA A 282 24.31 -27.86 0.81
CA ALA A 282 25.11 -26.76 0.34
C ALA A 282 24.86 -26.59 -1.17
N VAL A 283 23.95 -25.69 -1.51
CA VAL A 283 23.93 -25.02 -2.79
C VAL A 283 25.36 -24.49 -2.94
N PRO A 284 26.08 -24.82 -4.02
CA PRO A 284 27.42 -24.29 -4.20
C PRO A 284 27.29 -22.78 -4.11
N GLU A 285 28.05 -22.16 -3.21
CA GLU A 285 28.18 -20.71 -3.13
C GLU A 285 28.49 -20.19 -4.54
N LYS A 286 27.45 -19.72 -5.24
CA LYS A 286 27.64 -18.79 -6.34
C LYS A 286 28.01 -17.50 -5.64
N THR A 287 29.29 -17.21 -5.61
CA THR A 287 29.87 -15.92 -5.19
C THR A 287 29.47 -14.82 -6.18
N GLY A 288 28.18 -14.50 -6.22
CA GLY A 288 27.57 -13.45 -7.03
C GLY A 288 26.27 -12.99 -6.35
N GLU A 289 25.93 -11.72 -6.51
CA GLU A 289 24.67 -11.14 -5.99
C GLU A 289 23.45 -11.99 -6.41
N SER A 290 22.52 -12.22 -5.47
CA SER A 290 21.27 -12.93 -5.76
C SER A 290 20.47 -12.19 -6.83
N PHE A 291 19.64 -12.91 -7.59
CA PHE A 291 18.75 -12.31 -8.59
C PHE A 291 17.93 -11.16 -7.98
N TRP A 292 17.37 -11.37 -6.78
CA TRP A 292 16.58 -10.36 -6.08
C TRP A 292 17.41 -9.22 -5.48
N ASP A 293 18.64 -9.47 -5.04
CA ASP A 293 19.54 -8.39 -4.57
C ASP A 293 19.75 -7.36 -5.68
N ARG A 294 19.89 -7.84 -6.92
CA ARG A 294 20.00 -6.98 -8.11
C ARG A 294 18.71 -6.21 -8.38
N ILE A 295 17.55 -6.87 -8.35
CA ILE A 295 16.25 -6.22 -8.56
C ILE A 295 16.04 -5.09 -7.52
N HIS A 296 16.30 -5.35 -6.24
CA HIS A 296 16.12 -4.36 -5.18
C HIS A 296 17.13 -3.21 -5.24
N ALA A 297 18.38 -3.49 -5.61
CA ALA A 297 19.37 -2.43 -5.83
C ALA A 297 18.94 -1.51 -6.97
N ILE A 298 18.39 -2.08 -8.04
CA ILE A 298 17.89 -1.33 -9.19
C ILE A 298 16.65 -0.50 -8.82
N GLU A 299 15.71 -1.07 -8.06
CA GLU A 299 14.54 -0.33 -7.56
C GLU A 299 14.96 0.85 -6.67
N THR A 300 15.95 0.64 -5.80
CA THR A 300 16.49 1.70 -4.94
C THR A 300 17.12 2.81 -5.78
N ALA A 301 17.95 2.45 -6.77
CA ALA A 301 18.57 3.41 -7.69
C ALA A 301 17.51 4.20 -8.49
N PHE A 302 16.45 3.53 -8.93
CA PHE A 302 15.32 4.17 -9.60
C PHE A 302 14.63 5.22 -8.72
N ARG A 303 14.32 4.87 -7.45
CA ARG A 303 13.67 5.80 -6.52
C ARG A 303 14.55 6.99 -6.19
N VAL A 304 15.85 6.77 -5.95
CA VAL A 304 16.83 7.85 -5.73
C VAL A 304 16.92 8.76 -6.95
N GLY A 305 16.92 8.19 -8.16
CA GLY A 305 16.90 8.94 -9.41
C GLY A 305 15.65 9.84 -9.53
N LEU A 306 14.47 9.30 -9.20
CA LEU A 306 13.22 10.07 -9.19
C LEU A 306 13.25 11.22 -8.18
N GLU A 307 13.65 10.96 -6.94
CA GLU A 307 13.71 11.96 -5.87
C GLU A 307 14.66 13.13 -6.21
N GLN A 308 15.74 12.84 -6.94
CA GLN A 308 16.72 13.83 -7.36
C GLN A 308 16.39 14.48 -8.71
N ALA A 309 15.26 14.12 -9.33
CA ALA A 309 14.92 14.48 -10.71
C ALA A 309 16.03 14.15 -11.72
N ASP A 310 16.82 13.10 -11.45
CA ASP A 310 17.87 12.60 -12.35
C ASP A 310 17.25 11.62 -13.34
N ALA A 311 16.82 12.15 -14.49
CA ALA A 311 16.25 11.37 -15.57
C ALA A 311 17.21 10.29 -16.10
N LYS A 312 18.52 10.51 -16.02
CA LYS A 312 19.51 9.56 -16.51
C LYS A 312 19.63 8.36 -15.58
N GLU A 313 19.76 8.60 -14.28
CA GLU A 313 19.82 7.53 -13.28
C GLU A 313 18.52 6.70 -13.27
N THR A 314 17.38 7.39 -13.30
CA THR A 314 16.05 6.76 -13.36
C THR A 314 15.89 5.87 -14.61
N THR A 315 16.28 6.38 -15.78
CA THR A 315 16.19 5.60 -17.04
C THR A 315 17.17 4.42 -17.03
N ASN A 316 18.38 4.61 -16.51
CA ASN A 316 19.38 3.54 -16.42
C ASN A 316 18.89 2.39 -15.53
N ALA A 317 18.25 2.71 -14.41
CA ALA A 317 17.67 1.71 -13.52
C ALA A 317 16.60 0.87 -14.25
N LEU A 318 15.70 1.49 -15.02
CA LEU A 318 14.69 0.76 -15.81
C LEU A 318 15.33 -0.19 -16.85
N LEU A 319 16.37 0.27 -17.55
CA LEU A 319 17.08 -0.54 -18.53
C LEU A 319 17.85 -1.70 -17.87
N GLU A 320 18.45 -1.45 -16.69
CA GLU A 320 19.16 -2.47 -15.93
C GLU A 320 18.20 -3.53 -15.38
N LEU A 321 16.97 -3.13 -15.00
CA LEU A 321 15.93 -4.04 -14.57
C LEU A 321 15.47 -4.96 -15.71
N ASP A 322 15.20 -4.41 -16.90
CA ASP A 322 14.87 -5.20 -18.10
C ASP A 322 15.99 -6.19 -18.44
N ARG A 323 17.25 -5.73 -18.40
CA ARG A 323 18.42 -6.59 -18.63
C ARG A 323 18.51 -7.72 -17.61
N THR A 324 18.28 -7.42 -16.32
CA THR A 324 18.34 -8.40 -15.24
C THR A 324 17.26 -9.47 -15.40
N ILE A 325 16.03 -9.07 -15.74
CA ILE A 325 14.92 -9.99 -16.03
C ILE A 325 15.25 -10.89 -17.23
N TRP A 326 15.77 -10.31 -18.31
CA TRP A 326 16.15 -11.07 -19.50
C TRP A 326 17.25 -12.10 -19.19
N GLN A 327 18.28 -11.68 -18.44
CA GLN A 327 19.38 -12.55 -18.04
C GLN A 327 18.90 -13.68 -17.13
N GLY A 328 18.07 -13.38 -16.12
CA GLY A 328 17.47 -14.41 -15.26
C GLY A 328 16.67 -15.45 -16.06
N LYS A 329 15.94 -15.02 -17.09
CA LYS A 329 15.25 -15.95 -17.99
C LYS A 329 16.20 -16.84 -18.79
N GLN A 330 17.33 -16.32 -19.26
CA GLN A 330 18.35 -17.13 -19.95
C GLN A 330 19.05 -18.11 -19.01
N ASP A 331 19.23 -17.72 -17.75
CA ASP A 331 19.88 -18.52 -16.72
C ASP A 331 18.94 -19.58 -16.09
N LEU A 332 17.72 -19.70 -16.61
CA LEU A 332 16.67 -20.61 -16.14
C LEU A 332 16.28 -20.37 -14.67
N GLU A 333 16.24 -19.10 -14.26
CA GLU A 333 15.71 -18.69 -12.97
C GLU A 333 14.22 -19.07 -12.85
N ASN A 334 13.71 -19.11 -11.61
CA ASN A 334 12.32 -19.47 -11.33
C ASN A 334 11.32 -18.61 -12.16
N GLU A 335 10.41 -19.24 -12.89
CA GLU A 335 9.41 -18.54 -13.72
C GLU A 335 8.54 -17.58 -12.92
N GLU A 336 8.25 -17.89 -11.66
CA GLU A 336 7.53 -17.01 -10.75
C GLU A 336 8.34 -15.75 -10.41
N PHE A 337 9.65 -15.90 -10.16
CA PHE A 337 10.54 -14.75 -9.91
C PHE A 337 10.68 -13.87 -11.14
N ILE A 338 10.76 -14.46 -12.33
CA ILE A 338 10.74 -13.70 -13.59
C ILE A 338 9.41 -12.97 -13.76
N SER A 339 8.29 -13.59 -13.42
CA SER A 339 6.99 -12.95 -13.47
C SER A 339 6.91 -11.77 -12.49
N GLN A 340 7.34 -11.95 -11.26
CA GLN A 340 7.34 -10.92 -10.22
C GLN A 340 8.25 -9.74 -10.58
N ALA A 341 9.48 -10.00 -11.04
CA ALA A 341 10.40 -8.95 -11.47
C ALA A 341 9.85 -8.15 -12.66
N ARG A 342 9.08 -8.77 -13.57
CA ARG A 342 8.38 -8.07 -14.65
C ARG A 342 7.26 -7.16 -14.15
N GLU A 343 6.60 -7.49 -13.06
CA GLU A 343 5.63 -6.58 -12.44
C GLU A 343 6.34 -5.40 -11.78
N VAL A 344 7.47 -5.61 -11.09
CA VAL A 344 8.31 -4.51 -10.58
C VAL A 344 8.67 -3.56 -11.71
N LEU A 345 9.12 -4.06 -12.86
CA LEU A 345 9.42 -3.21 -14.02
C LEU A 345 8.22 -2.39 -14.50
N ARG A 346 7.02 -2.98 -14.53
CA ARG A 346 5.80 -2.25 -14.91
C ARG A 346 5.45 -1.16 -13.91
N ASP A 347 5.56 -1.44 -12.63
CA ASP A 347 5.28 -0.48 -11.57
C ASP A 347 6.24 0.72 -11.66
N LEU A 348 7.54 0.47 -11.87
CA LEU A 348 8.51 1.55 -12.05
C LEU A 348 8.23 2.36 -13.32
N LEU A 349 7.82 1.73 -14.43
CA LEU A 349 7.42 2.44 -15.65
C LEU A 349 6.20 3.35 -15.44
N VAL A 350 5.22 2.90 -14.66
CA VAL A 350 4.04 3.71 -14.31
C VAL A 350 4.46 4.91 -13.45
N LEU A 351 5.26 4.68 -12.41
CA LEU A 351 5.78 5.74 -11.53
C LEU A 351 6.57 6.78 -12.33
N PHE A 352 7.42 6.33 -13.25
CA PHE A 352 8.17 7.24 -14.12
C PHE A 352 7.26 8.08 -15.02
N GLY A 353 6.21 7.46 -15.59
CA GLY A 353 5.22 8.17 -16.39
C GLY A 353 4.45 9.23 -15.61
N MET A 354 4.09 8.93 -14.37
CA MET A 354 3.41 9.89 -13.48
C MET A 354 4.30 11.10 -13.15
N GLU A 355 5.58 10.88 -12.88
CA GLU A 355 6.53 11.98 -12.62
C GLU A 355 6.76 12.85 -13.86
N LEU A 356 6.76 12.26 -15.05
CA LEU A 356 6.82 13.01 -16.30
C LEU A 356 5.55 13.85 -16.54
N GLU A 357 4.40 13.44 -16.01
CA GLU A 357 3.14 14.18 -16.10
C GLU A 357 3.03 15.30 -15.06
N SER A 358 3.57 15.11 -13.86
CA SER A 358 3.62 16.12 -12.80
C SER A 358 4.63 17.24 -13.08
N SER A 359 5.64 16.98 -13.91
CA SER A 359 6.61 17.99 -14.33
C SER A 359 5.97 19.07 -15.22
N PRO A 360 6.21 20.37 -15.00
CA PRO A 360 5.59 21.44 -15.79
C PRO A 360 5.95 21.29 -17.28
N ARG A 361 4.95 20.97 -18.10
CA ARG A 361 5.11 20.79 -19.56
C ARG A 361 5.62 22.05 -20.28
N ASP A 362 5.56 23.22 -19.63
CA ASP A 362 6.08 24.47 -20.18
C ASP A 362 6.70 25.36 -19.08
N LYS A 363 8.03 25.33 -18.96
CA LYS A 363 8.79 26.21 -18.06
C LYS A 363 8.57 27.69 -18.39
N THR A 364 8.30 28.02 -19.66
CA THR A 364 8.03 29.38 -20.12
C THR A 364 6.71 29.90 -19.52
N ALA A 365 5.66 29.07 -19.48
CA ALA A 365 4.38 29.43 -18.86
C ALA A 365 4.47 29.66 -17.35
N LEU A 366 5.41 28.99 -16.67
CA LEU A 366 5.60 29.09 -15.22
C LEU A 366 6.30 30.39 -14.81
N PHE A 367 7.27 30.86 -15.62
CA PHE A 367 7.98 32.12 -15.39
C PHE A 367 7.31 33.33 -16.06
N ALA A 368 6.38 33.12 -17.01
CA ALA A 368 5.72 34.21 -17.74
C ALA A 368 5.09 35.30 -16.85
N PRO A 369 4.38 34.99 -15.75
CA PRO A 369 3.81 36.03 -14.89
C PRO A 369 4.88 36.86 -14.17
N LEU A 370 5.95 36.22 -13.67
CA LEU A 370 7.05 36.89 -12.98
C LEU A 370 7.87 37.76 -13.94
N ILE A 371 8.19 37.23 -15.12
CA ILE A 371 8.91 37.98 -16.16
C ILE A 371 8.06 39.16 -16.63
N GLY A 372 6.74 38.97 -16.77
CA GLY A 372 5.79 40.04 -17.08
C GLY A 372 5.88 41.20 -16.08
N GLU A 373 5.80 40.92 -14.78
CA GLU A 373 5.92 41.95 -13.73
C GLU A 373 7.29 42.66 -13.74
N LEU A 374 8.37 41.94 -14.05
CA LEU A 374 9.71 42.54 -14.16
C LEU A 374 9.83 43.44 -15.39
N LEU A 375 9.21 43.09 -16.52
CA LEU A 375 9.15 43.93 -17.71
C LEU A 375 8.29 45.18 -17.47
N ASP A 376 7.16 45.05 -16.78
CA ASP A 376 6.33 46.19 -16.39
C ASP A 376 7.06 47.13 -15.43
N LEU A 377 7.81 46.59 -14.47
CA LEU A 377 8.66 47.38 -13.57
C LEU A 377 9.76 48.13 -14.34
N ARG A 378 10.38 47.47 -15.32
CA ARG A 378 11.37 48.09 -16.22
C ARG A 378 10.75 49.26 -17.00
N GLU A 379 9.56 49.10 -17.56
CA GLU A 379 8.87 50.19 -18.29
C GLU A 379 8.53 51.37 -17.37
N ARG A 380 8.05 51.12 -16.14
CA ARG A 380 7.83 52.19 -15.14
C ARG A 380 9.10 52.99 -14.85
N PHE A 381 10.27 52.33 -14.78
CA PHE A 381 11.54 53.03 -14.61
C PHE A 381 11.90 53.87 -15.86
N ARG A 382 11.63 53.39 -17.07
CA ARG A 382 11.84 54.17 -18.31
C ARG A 382 10.95 55.40 -18.38
N GLU A 383 9.66 55.27 -18.06
CA GLU A 383 8.71 56.40 -18.01
C GLU A 383 9.17 57.48 -17.03
N ASN A 384 9.72 57.07 -15.88
CA ASN A 384 10.27 57.97 -14.87
C ASN A 384 11.70 58.46 -15.16
N LYS A 385 12.27 58.13 -16.34
CA LYS A 385 13.64 58.49 -16.77
C LYS A 385 14.74 57.94 -15.86
N GLN A 386 14.46 56.86 -15.14
CA GLN A 386 15.38 56.10 -14.29
C GLN A 386 16.09 55.02 -15.12
N TRP A 387 16.95 55.46 -16.04
CA TRP A 387 17.58 54.59 -17.02
C TRP A 387 18.50 53.53 -16.40
N GLN A 388 19.19 53.88 -15.32
CA GLN A 388 20.13 52.99 -14.64
C GLN A 388 19.42 51.82 -13.98
N GLU A 389 18.24 52.06 -13.40
CA GLU A 389 17.39 51.06 -12.76
C GLU A 389 16.69 50.18 -13.80
N ALA A 390 16.24 50.75 -14.92
CA ALA A 390 15.70 49.99 -16.05
C ALA A 390 16.75 49.04 -16.67
N ASP A 391 17.99 49.51 -16.85
CA ASP A 391 19.10 48.69 -17.33
C ASP A 391 19.47 47.59 -16.31
N ALA A 392 19.44 47.89 -15.00
CA ALA A 392 19.71 46.89 -13.97
C ALA A 392 18.72 45.71 -13.99
N VAL A 393 17.44 45.96 -14.31
CA VAL A 393 16.43 44.90 -14.49
C VAL A 393 16.71 44.08 -15.75
N ARG A 394 17.04 44.70 -16.88
CA ARG A 394 17.42 43.99 -18.12
C ARG A 394 18.63 43.11 -17.90
N ASP A 395 19.67 43.65 -17.27
CA ASP A 395 20.91 42.93 -17.02
C ASP A 395 20.69 41.78 -16.02
N CYS A 396 19.72 41.91 -15.10
CA CYS A 396 19.30 40.83 -14.21
C CYS A 396 18.66 39.67 -14.99
N LEU A 397 17.73 39.98 -15.90
CA LEU A 397 17.09 38.98 -16.77
C LEU A 397 18.13 38.32 -17.69
N GLN A 398 19.07 39.10 -18.25
CA GLN A 398 20.13 38.58 -19.09
C GLN A 398 21.10 37.64 -18.34
N ARG A 399 21.40 37.92 -17.06
CA ARG A 399 22.20 37.00 -16.20
C ARG A 399 21.48 35.68 -15.91
N ALA A 400 20.16 35.65 -16.07
CA ALA A 400 19.34 34.45 -15.95
C ALA A 400 19.07 33.79 -17.33
N ASP A 401 19.84 34.15 -18.36
CA ASP A 401 19.70 33.69 -19.75
C ASP A 401 18.36 34.02 -20.42
N ILE A 402 17.63 35.03 -19.92
CA ILE A 402 16.39 35.54 -20.52
C ILE A 402 16.72 36.75 -21.37
N VAL A 403 16.49 36.66 -22.69
CA VAL A 403 16.80 37.76 -23.62
C VAL A 403 15.55 38.59 -23.85
N VAL A 404 15.63 39.88 -23.55
CA VAL A 404 14.53 40.83 -23.78
C VAL A 404 14.79 41.63 -25.06
N GLU A 405 13.84 41.56 -25.99
CA GLU A 405 13.82 42.29 -27.25
C GLU A 405 12.71 43.35 -27.22
N ASP A 406 13.09 44.61 -27.33
CA ASP A 406 12.11 45.71 -27.41
C ASP A 406 11.52 45.76 -28.82
N THR A 407 10.18 45.66 -28.94
CA THR A 407 9.46 45.81 -30.21
C THR A 407 8.51 47.00 -30.16
N GLU A 408 8.01 47.46 -31.32
CA GLU A 408 7.03 48.55 -31.39
C GLU A 408 5.72 48.23 -30.64
N ASP A 409 5.42 46.94 -30.42
CA ASP A 409 4.25 46.45 -29.68
C ASP A 409 4.53 46.13 -28.20
N GLY A 410 5.75 46.43 -27.70
CA GLY A 410 6.19 46.15 -26.32
C GLY A 410 7.37 45.17 -26.22
N ALA A 411 7.89 44.95 -25.02
CA ALA A 411 9.02 44.06 -24.78
C ALA A 411 8.61 42.58 -24.93
N ARG A 412 9.33 41.84 -25.78
CA ARG A 412 9.22 40.38 -25.91
C ARG A 412 10.42 39.72 -25.26
N TRP A 413 10.24 38.51 -24.75
CA TRP A 413 11.32 37.75 -24.13
C TRP A 413 11.41 36.34 -24.70
N ARG A 414 12.61 35.76 -24.68
CA ARG A 414 12.89 34.39 -25.12
C ARG A 414 13.94 33.72 -24.26
#